data_AF-A0A7W7SUE2-F1
#
_entry.id   AF-A0A7W7SUE2-F1
#
_cell.length_a   1.000
_cell.length_b   1.000
_cell.length_c   1.000
_cell.angle_alpha   90.00
_cell.angle_beta   90.00
_cell.angle_gamma   90.00
#
_symmetry.space_group_name_H-M   'P 1'
#
loop_
_entity.id
_entity.type
_entity.pdbx_description
1 polymer ?
#
loop_
_entity_poly.entity_id
_entity_poly.type
_entity_poly.pdbx_seq_one_letter_code
_entity_poly.pdbx_strand_id
1 'polypeptide(L)'
;MPTDKDELTVVFEAFDVEKKKWLKLAGDISVLKGKMAGLNLMPTAFFCGEPATALQLSRSYDEIYALIGKLMTDAAQEFDQIGGALQIAADRYDGSDQQSAQTLEAIYGSGRDEDISGGP
;
A
#
# COMPACT_ATOMS: atom_id res chain seq x y z
N MET A 1 -32.92 0.57 2.42
CA MET A 1 -31.83 0.34 1.45
C MET A 1 -30.71 1.28 1.84
N PRO A 2 -29.44 0.84 1.82
CA PRO A 2 -28.31 1.76 1.93
C PRO A 2 -28.46 2.83 0.85
N THR A 3 -28.19 4.08 1.20
CA THR A 3 -28.15 5.16 0.20
C THR A 3 -26.77 5.18 -0.46
N ASP A 4 -26.63 5.68 -1.69
CA ASP A 4 -25.33 5.74 -2.40
C ASP A 4 -24.21 6.38 -1.55
N LYS A 5 -24.56 7.30 -0.63
CA LYS A 5 -23.64 7.89 0.35
C LYS A 5 -23.06 6.90 1.35
N ASP A 6 -23.84 5.92 1.80
CA ASP A 6 -23.37 4.88 2.73
C ASP A 6 -22.39 3.93 2.02
N GLU A 7 -22.67 3.58 0.75
CA GLU A 7 -21.78 2.73 -0.05
C GLU A 7 -20.46 3.42 -0.37
N LEU A 8 -20.50 4.71 -0.75
CA LEU A 8 -19.30 5.53 -0.96
C LEU A 8 -18.43 5.59 0.30
N THR A 9 -19.05 5.84 1.47
CA THR A 9 -18.34 5.92 2.74
C THR A 9 -17.62 4.61 3.07
N VAL A 10 -18.29 3.46 2.86
CA VAL A 10 -17.69 2.14 3.09
C VAL A 10 -16.52 1.88 2.13
N VAL A 11 -16.63 2.27 0.86
CA VAL A 11 -15.55 2.10 -0.12
C VAL A 11 -14.33 2.95 0.24
N PHE A 12 -14.53 4.22 0.63
CA PHE A 12 -13.42 5.08 1.07
C PHE A 12 -12.75 4.57 2.34
N GLU A 13 -13.53 4.14 3.32
CA GLU A 13 -13.00 3.53 4.54
C GLU A 13 -12.19 2.27 4.22
N ALA A 14 -12.67 1.42 3.30
CA ALA A 14 -11.94 0.24 2.87
C ALA A 14 -10.59 0.59 2.21
N PHE A 15 -10.56 1.61 1.32
CA PHE A 15 -9.32 2.09 0.73
C PHE A 15 -8.34 2.64 1.77
N ASP A 16 -8.82 3.42 2.73
CA ASP A 16 -7.95 4.01 3.76
C ASP A 16 -7.39 2.96 4.72
N VAL A 17 -8.22 2.00 5.15
CA VAL A 17 -7.79 0.86 5.99
C VAL A 17 -6.74 0.02 5.27
N GLU A 18 -6.99 -0.36 4.02
CA GLU A 18 -6.07 -1.23 3.28
C GLU A 18 -4.78 -0.49 2.94
N LYS A 19 -4.84 0.79 2.54
CA LYS A 19 -3.64 1.64 2.35
C LYS A 19 -2.77 1.68 3.61
N LYS A 20 -3.37 1.98 4.77
CA LYS A 20 -2.64 2.06 6.05
C LYS A 20 -1.94 0.75 6.38
N LYS A 21 -2.57 -0.38 6.10
CA LYS A 21 -1.99 -1.71 6.29
C LYS A 21 -0.74 -1.90 5.42
N TRP A 22 -0.79 -1.60 4.13
CA TRP A 22 0.36 -1.76 3.24
C TRP A 22 1.52 -0.83 3.62
N LEU A 23 1.24 0.43 3.91
CA LEU A 23 2.27 1.39 4.37
C LEU A 23 2.89 0.97 5.70
N LYS A 24 2.09 0.43 6.62
CA LYS A 24 2.61 -0.12 7.88
C LYS A 24 3.54 -1.30 7.62
N LEU A 25 3.14 -2.24 6.76
CA LEU A 25 3.98 -3.39 6.40
C LEU A 25 5.30 -2.96 5.74
N ALA A 26 5.26 -1.95 4.87
CA ALA A 26 6.46 -1.36 4.26
C ALA A 26 7.42 -0.81 5.33
N GLY A 27 6.86 -0.09 6.32
CA GLY A 27 7.60 0.42 7.47
C GLY A 27 8.20 -0.70 8.34
N ASP A 28 7.40 -1.70 8.69
CA ASP A 28 7.82 -2.83 9.53
C ASP A 28 8.97 -3.62 8.87
N ILE A 29 8.88 -3.88 7.56
CA ILE A 29 9.96 -4.54 6.81
C ILE A 29 11.21 -3.66 6.75
N SER A 30 11.06 -2.35 6.54
CA SER A 30 12.19 -1.42 6.54
C SER A 30 12.93 -1.42 7.88
N VAL A 31 12.19 -1.48 9.00
CA VAL A 31 12.76 -1.62 10.34
C VAL A 31 13.49 -2.96 10.50
N LEU A 32 12.90 -4.07 10.04
CA LEU A 32 13.52 -5.39 10.11
C LEU A 32 14.82 -5.45 9.28
N LYS A 33 14.82 -4.88 8.07
CA LYS A 33 16.01 -4.73 7.24
C LYS A 33 17.11 -3.94 7.97
N GLY A 34 16.74 -2.84 8.64
CA GLY A 34 17.67 -2.06 9.47
C GLY A 34 18.30 -2.89 10.58
N LYS A 35 17.52 -3.76 11.25
CA LYS A 35 18.02 -4.69 12.27
C LYS A 35 18.91 -5.79 11.68
N MET A 36 18.61 -6.23 10.46
CA MET A 36 19.38 -7.25 9.76
C MET A 36 20.80 -6.82 9.47
N ALA A 37 21.04 -5.53 9.16
CA ALA A 37 22.35 -4.98 8.82
C ALA A 37 23.47 -5.28 9.85
N GLY A 38 23.11 -5.55 11.11
CA GLY A 38 24.04 -5.92 12.18
C GLY A 38 24.31 -7.42 12.35
N LEU A 39 23.65 -8.30 11.60
CA LEU A 39 23.71 -9.76 11.76
C LEU A 39 24.78 -10.40 10.87
N ASN A 40 25.96 -9.79 10.75
CA ASN A 40 27.08 -10.41 10.03
C ASN A 40 27.82 -11.38 10.97
N LEU A 41 28.05 -12.60 10.53
CA LEU A 41 28.81 -13.61 11.27
C LEU A 41 30.20 -13.75 10.68
N MET A 42 31.23 -13.74 11.53
CA MET A 42 32.58 -14.05 11.08
C MET A 42 32.70 -15.54 10.74
N PRO A 43 33.60 -15.94 9.81
CA PRO A 43 33.82 -17.36 9.48
C PRO A 43 34.12 -18.26 10.70
N THR A 44 34.73 -17.70 11.74
CA THR A 44 35.01 -18.38 13.01
C THR A 44 33.74 -18.83 13.75
N ALA A 45 32.60 -18.18 13.53
CA ALA A 45 31.31 -18.58 14.08
C ALA A 45 30.82 -19.93 13.51
N PHE A 46 31.35 -20.35 12.35
CA PHE A 46 31.00 -21.60 11.68
C PHE A 46 32.03 -22.71 11.92
N PHE A 47 33.04 -22.46 12.75
CA PHE A 47 34.11 -23.42 12.97
C PHE A 47 33.69 -24.56 13.91
N CYS A 48 33.54 -25.76 13.34
CA CYS A 48 33.21 -26.99 14.06
C CYS A 48 34.35 -28.03 13.99
N GLY A 49 35.61 -27.57 13.96
CA GLY A 49 36.80 -28.45 13.91
C GLY A 49 37.35 -28.72 12.51
N GLU A 50 36.64 -28.33 11.45
CA GLU A 50 37.08 -28.48 10.05
C GLU A 50 37.06 -27.12 9.31
N PRO A 51 38.22 -26.55 8.94
CA PRO A 51 38.31 -25.25 8.28
C PRO A 51 37.58 -25.17 6.94
N ALA A 52 37.63 -26.24 6.12
CA ALA A 52 37.00 -26.22 4.81
C ALA A 52 35.47 -26.14 4.92
N THR A 53 34.89 -26.90 5.85
CA THR A 53 33.44 -26.86 6.14
C THR A 53 33.02 -25.52 6.71
N ALA A 54 33.81 -24.94 7.62
CA ALA A 54 33.53 -23.61 8.18
C ALA A 54 33.47 -22.52 7.10
N LEU A 55 34.41 -22.55 6.15
CA LEU A 55 34.43 -21.63 5.02
C LEU A 55 33.20 -21.79 4.10
N GLN A 56 32.79 -23.04 3.83
CA GLN A 56 31.61 -23.31 3.01
C GLN A 56 30.33 -22.81 3.70
N LEU A 57 30.15 -23.08 4.99
CA LEU A 57 29.00 -22.63 5.77
C LEU A 57 28.94 -21.10 5.87
N SER A 58 30.08 -20.43 6.06
CA SER A 58 30.16 -18.97 6.06
C SER A 58 29.68 -18.39 4.73
N ARG A 59 30.09 -18.97 3.59
CA ARG A 59 29.64 -18.51 2.27
C ARG A 59 28.15 -18.71 2.07
N SER A 60 27.62 -19.87 2.44
CA SER A 60 26.18 -20.14 2.35
C SER A 60 25.36 -19.19 3.25
N TYR A 61 25.88 -18.85 4.43
CA TYR A 61 25.27 -17.84 5.29
C TYR A 61 25.22 -16.48 4.59
N ASP A 62 26.35 -16.01 4.04
CA ASP A 62 26.43 -14.71 3.36
C ASP A 62 25.50 -14.63 2.15
N GLU A 63 25.36 -15.72 1.38
CA GLU A 63 24.43 -15.82 0.25
C GLU A 63 22.96 -15.72 0.71
N ILE A 64 22.58 -16.46 1.76
CA ILE A 64 21.23 -16.42 2.33
C ILE A 64 20.95 -15.04 2.93
N TYR A 65 21.92 -14.48 3.64
CA TYR A 65 21.83 -13.15 4.23
C TYR A 65 21.59 -12.08 3.14
N ALA A 66 22.35 -12.13 2.05
CA ALA A 66 22.17 -11.24 0.91
C ALA A 66 20.80 -11.41 0.24
N LEU A 67 20.35 -12.66 0.06
CA LEU A 67 19.04 -12.96 -0.51
C LEU A 67 17.91 -12.40 0.36
N ILE A 68 17.92 -12.65 1.67
CA ILE A 68 16.90 -12.13 2.58
C ILE A 68 16.92 -10.60 2.60
N GLY A 69 18.10 -9.97 2.62
CA GLY A 69 18.23 -8.52 2.56
C GLY A 69 17.64 -7.93 1.27
N LYS A 70 17.81 -8.62 0.13
CA LYS A 70 17.17 -8.25 -1.14
C LYS A 70 15.65 -8.39 -1.04
N LEU A 71 15.14 -9.54 -0.61
CA LEU A 71 13.70 -9.80 -0.48
C LEU A 71 13.02 -8.78 0.44
N MET A 72 13.66 -8.39 1.54
CA MET A 72 13.14 -7.33 2.42
C MET A 72 13.13 -5.95 1.73
N THR A 73 14.12 -5.67 0.89
CA THR A 73 14.15 -4.41 0.12
C THR A 73 13.01 -4.36 -0.88
N ASP A 74 12.87 -5.43 -1.67
CA ASP A 74 11.86 -5.55 -2.71
C ASP A 74 10.45 -5.51 -2.08
N ALA A 75 10.23 -6.26 -0.99
CA ALA A 75 8.94 -6.27 -0.28
C ALA A 75 8.57 -4.91 0.32
N ALA A 76 9.52 -4.19 0.94
CA ALA A 76 9.25 -2.85 1.46
C ALA A 76 8.82 -1.88 0.34
N GLN A 77 9.50 -1.96 -0.81
CA GLN A 77 9.18 -1.15 -1.98
C GLN A 77 7.81 -1.51 -2.57
N GLU A 78 7.52 -2.80 -2.75
CA GLU A 78 6.24 -3.25 -3.31
C GLU A 78 5.06 -2.85 -2.39
N PHE A 79 5.21 -2.97 -1.08
CA PHE A 79 4.17 -2.56 -0.13
C PHE A 79 3.94 -1.04 -0.14
N ASP A 80 5.00 -0.25 -0.26
CA ASP A 80 4.88 1.20 -0.42
C ASP A 80 4.15 1.56 -1.72
N GLN A 81 4.49 0.90 -2.83
CA GLN A 81 3.84 1.07 -4.12
C GLN A 81 2.35 0.70 -4.10
N ILE A 82 1.98 -0.42 -3.44
CA ILE A 82 0.59 -0.82 -3.27
C ILE A 82 -0.17 0.22 -2.44
N GLY A 83 0.40 0.69 -1.33
CA GLY A 83 -0.18 1.76 -0.51
C GLY A 83 -0.40 3.04 -1.31
N GLY A 84 0.60 3.47 -2.10
CA GLY A 84 0.49 4.62 -2.98
C GLY A 84 -0.56 4.44 -4.08
N ALA A 85 -0.65 3.26 -4.68
CA ALA A 85 -1.67 2.95 -5.69
C ALA A 85 -3.09 3.02 -5.12
N LEU A 86 -3.30 2.55 -3.89
CA LEU A 86 -4.59 2.64 -3.21
C LEU A 86 -4.97 4.09 -2.89
N GLN A 87 -4.00 4.95 -2.54
CA GLN A 87 -4.26 6.39 -2.38
C GLN A 87 -4.72 7.01 -3.70
N ILE A 88 -4.00 6.74 -4.80
CA ILE A 88 -4.36 7.25 -6.13
C ILE A 88 -5.76 6.74 -6.55
N ALA A 89 -6.09 5.48 -6.25
CA ALA A 89 -7.39 4.92 -6.54
C ALA A 89 -8.51 5.62 -5.76
N ALA A 90 -8.30 5.90 -4.46
CA ALA A 90 -9.24 6.66 -3.64
C ALA A 90 -9.44 8.08 -4.20
N ASP A 91 -8.36 8.80 -4.51
CA ASP A 91 -8.44 10.17 -5.04
C ASP A 91 -9.20 10.23 -6.37
N ARG A 92 -8.99 9.24 -7.25
CA ARG A 92 -9.71 9.13 -8.53
C ARG A 92 -11.18 8.80 -8.34
N TYR A 93 -11.51 7.99 -7.34
CA TYR A 93 -12.88 7.63 -7.04
C TYR A 93 -13.66 8.85 -6.52
N ASP A 94 -13.07 9.65 -5.63
CA ASP A 94 -13.65 10.94 -5.16
C ASP A 94 -13.86 11.92 -6.30
N GLY A 95 -12.86 12.10 -7.17
CA GLY A 95 -12.99 12.99 -8.33
C GLY A 95 -14.09 12.55 -9.31
N SER A 96 -14.23 11.24 -9.55
CA SER A 96 -15.28 10.70 -10.42
C SER A 96 -16.68 10.87 -9.82
N ASP A 97 -16.81 10.73 -8.50
CA ASP A 97 -18.08 10.92 -7.80
C ASP A 97 -18.49 12.40 -7.79
N GLN A 98 -17.56 13.31 -7.48
CA GLN A 98 -17.80 14.76 -7.56
C GLN A 98 -18.23 15.19 -8.96
N GLN A 99 -17.60 14.65 -10.01
CA GLN A 99 -17.98 14.94 -11.39
C GLN A 99 -19.39 14.40 -11.73
N SER A 100 -19.73 13.22 -11.21
CA SER A 100 -21.07 12.63 -11.41
C SER A 100 -22.14 13.44 -10.68
N ALA A 101 -21.88 13.86 -9.44
CA ALA A 101 -22.76 14.73 -8.67
C ALA A 101 -22.99 16.09 -9.37
N GLN A 102 -21.92 16.72 -9.86
CA GLN A 102 -22.02 17.97 -10.64
C GLN A 102 -22.82 17.77 -11.94
N THR A 103 -22.63 16.64 -12.62
CA THR A 103 -23.37 16.32 -13.84
C THR A 103 -24.86 16.10 -13.55
N LEU A 104 -25.18 15.40 -12.46
CA LEU A 104 -26.56 15.19 -12.03
C LEU A 104 -27.22 16.49 -11.58
N GLU A 105 -26.51 17.37 -10.87
CA GLU A 105 -26.99 18.71 -10.51
C GLU A 105 -27.20 19.59 -11.74
N ALA A 106 -26.33 19.52 -12.75
CA ALA A 106 -26.53 20.25 -14.00
C ALA A 106 -27.75 19.76 -14.80
N ILE A 107 -28.01 18.45 -14.81
CA ILE A 107 -29.14 17.85 -15.55
C ILE A 107 -30.47 18.03 -14.82
N TYR A 108 -30.49 17.85 -13.49
CA TYR A 108 -31.73 17.83 -12.70
C TYR A 108 -31.95 19.09 -11.83
N GLY A 109 -30.89 19.86 -11.55
CA GLY A 109 -30.97 21.11 -10.79
C GLY A 109 -31.42 22.31 -11.61
N SER A 110 -31.19 22.32 -12.93
CA SER A 110 -31.65 23.41 -13.82
C SER A 110 -33.13 23.28 -14.25
N GLY A 111 -33.82 22.21 -13.87
CA GLY A 111 -35.20 21.92 -14.29
C GLY A 111 -36.29 22.46 -13.36
N ARG A 112 -35.97 23.31 -12.38
CA ARG A 112 -36.91 23.71 -11.31
C ARG A 112 -37.35 25.17 -11.28
N ASP A 113 -37.02 25.97 -12.29
CA ASP A 113 -37.37 27.41 -12.32
C ASP A 113 -38.24 27.85 -13.53
N GLU A 114 -38.65 26.98 -14.46
CA GLU A 114 -39.40 27.42 -15.65
C GLU A 114 -40.92 27.20 -15.66
N ASP A 115 -41.56 26.70 -14.58
CA ASP A 115 -42.98 26.29 -14.66
C ASP A 115 -43.96 26.95 -13.67
N ILE A 116 -43.74 28.21 -13.28
CA ILE A 116 -44.79 29.03 -12.63
C ILE A 116 -44.80 30.48 -13.14
N SER A 117 -45.06 30.68 -14.43
CA SER A 117 -45.57 31.97 -14.95
C SER A 117 -46.20 31.79 -16.34
N GLY A 118 -47.33 31.07 -16.38
CA GLY A 118 -48.01 30.68 -17.62
C GLY A 118 -49.53 30.89 -17.63
N GLY A 119 -50.00 32.04 -17.11
CA GLY A 119 -51.29 32.69 -17.47
C GLY A 119 -52.61 31.99 -17.11
N PRO A 120 -53.76 32.59 -17.47
CA PRO A 120 -54.07 34.00 -17.78
C PRO A 120 -54.76 34.76 -16.63
#